data_AF-A0A7S1Z2N1-F1
#
_entry.id   AF-A0A7S1Z2N1-F1
#
_cell.length_a   1.000
_cell.length_b   1.000
_cell.length_c   1.000
_cell.angle_alpha   90.00
_cell.angle_beta   90.00
_cell.angle_gamma   90.00
#
_symmetry.space_group_name_H-M   'P 1'
#
loop_
_entity.id
_entity.type
_entity.pdbx_description
1 polymer ?
#
loop_
_entity_poly.entity_id
_entity_poly.type
_entity_poly.pdbx_seq_one_letter_code
_entity_poly.pdbx_strand_id
1 'polypeptide(L)'
;ENDRDKISVILAGYEDDFNSKLFAYNDGLKSRFQEILFEDFDDKELSKIWNDMREGKQWKEENGTCSIVVSRMMKSVGKKGFGNAREVRKQLETATQAAMARL
;
A
#
# COMPACT_ATOMS: atom_id res chain seq x y z
N GLU A 1 -4.90 32.82 15.10
CA GLU A 1 -4.36 32.75 13.72
C GLU A 1 -2.82 32.70 13.65
N ASN A 2 -2.10 32.72 14.79
CA ASN A 2 -0.67 33.09 14.86
C ASN A 2 0.34 31.95 15.19
N ASP A 3 0.02 30.67 14.97
CA ASP A 3 0.96 29.56 15.25
C ASP A 3 1.29 28.69 14.03
N ARG A 4 1.07 29.21 12.81
CA ARG A 4 1.40 28.48 11.57
C ARG A 4 2.86 28.02 11.52
N ASP A 5 3.77 28.75 12.16
CA ASP A 5 5.21 28.45 12.18
C ASP A 5 5.64 27.49 13.30
N LYS A 6 4.70 27.02 14.14
CA LYS A 6 5.01 26.14 15.28
C LYS A 6 4.48 24.73 15.13
N ILE A 7 3.55 24.50 14.19
CA ILE A 7 2.84 23.23 14.07
C ILE A 7 2.68 22.85 12.59
N SER A 8 3.05 21.63 12.26
CA SER A 8 2.70 20.98 10.99
C SER A 8 1.71 19.86 11.24
N VAL A 9 0.68 19.77 10.40
CA VAL A 9 -0.36 18.73 10.46
C VAL A 9 -0.35 17.95 9.15
N ILE A 10 -0.22 16.63 9.23
CA ILE A 10 -0.31 15.73 8.08
C ILE A 10 -1.56 14.88 8.25
N LEU A 11 -2.46 14.96 7.26
CA LEU A 11 -3.63 14.10 7.16
C LEU A 11 -3.34 13.01 6.13
N ALA A 12 -3.73 11.77 6.43
CA ALA A 12 -3.57 10.64 5.52
C ALA A 12 -4.83 9.76 5.54
N GLY A 13 -5.21 9.25 4.38
CA GLY A 13 -6.47 8.54 4.17
C GLY A 13 -6.80 8.40 2.69
N TYR A 14 -7.92 7.76 2.37
CA TYR A 14 -8.38 7.59 1.00
C TYR A 14 -8.96 8.90 0.45
N GLU A 15 -8.65 9.21 -0.80
CA GLU A 15 -9.11 10.42 -1.50
C GLU A 15 -10.64 10.59 -1.43
N ASP A 16 -11.39 9.51 -1.67
CA ASP A 16 -12.85 9.51 -1.56
C ASP A 16 -13.34 9.91 -0.16
N ASP A 17 -12.67 9.43 0.91
CA ASP A 17 -13.04 9.77 2.28
C ASP A 17 -12.73 11.25 2.58
N PHE A 18 -11.63 11.79 2.04
CA PHE A 18 -11.33 13.22 2.15
C PHE A 18 -12.39 14.08 1.46
N ASN A 19 -12.71 13.78 0.20
CA ASN A 19 -13.67 14.55 -0.58
C ASN A 19 -15.09 14.45 -0.01
N SER A 20 -15.57 13.25 0.31
CA SER A 20 -16.97 13.02 0.72
C SER A 20 -17.25 13.34 2.19
N LYS A 21 -16.25 13.32 3.07
CA LYS A 21 -16.45 13.51 4.52
C LYS A 21 -15.76 14.75 5.05
N LEU A 22 -14.44 14.86 4.83
CA LEU A 22 -13.66 15.93 5.47
C LEU A 22 -13.90 17.28 4.81
N PHE A 23 -13.70 17.37 3.49
CA PHE A 23 -13.81 18.63 2.76
C PHE A 23 -15.26 19.06 2.58
N ALA A 24 -16.19 18.11 2.39
CA ALA A 24 -17.62 18.38 2.36
C ALA A 24 -18.16 18.99 3.68
N TYR A 25 -17.48 18.80 4.81
CA TYR A 25 -17.89 19.39 6.08
C TYR A 25 -17.54 20.88 6.19
N ASN A 26 -16.43 21.32 5.61
CA ASN A 26 -16.01 22.73 5.59
C ASN A 26 -15.07 22.99 4.41
N ASP A 27 -15.58 23.70 3.39
CA ASP A 27 -14.82 24.03 2.17
C ASP A 27 -13.52 24.83 2.46
N GLY A 28 -13.51 25.61 3.55
CA GLY A 28 -12.34 26.36 4.01
C GLY A 28 -11.22 25.50 4.59
N LEU A 29 -11.42 24.18 4.76
CA LEU A 29 -10.35 23.24 5.10
C LEU A 29 -9.50 22.91 3.88
N LYS A 30 -10.11 22.73 2.70
CA LYS A 30 -9.38 22.30 1.50
C LYS A 30 -8.24 23.26 1.13
N SER A 31 -8.47 24.56 1.25
CA SER A 31 -7.46 25.59 0.98
C SER A 31 -6.29 25.63 1.97
N ARG A 32 -6.38 24.91 3.10
CA ARG A 32 -5.34 24.88 4.15
C ARG A 32 -4.35 23.73 4.01
N PHE A 33 -4.63 22.76 3.15
CA PHE A 33 -3.78 21.58 2.96
C PHE A 33 -3.26 21.51 1.52
N GLN A 34 -2.00 21.12 1.38
CA GLN A 34 -1.45 20.71 0.10
C GLN A 34 -1.72 19.22 -0.07
N GLU A 35 -2.31 18.83 -1.21
CA GLU A 35 -2.60 17.44 -1.52
C GLU A 35 -1.39 16.77 -2.16
N ILE A 36 -1.09 15.55 -1.71
CA ILE A 36 -0.09 14.67 -2.32
C ILE A 36 -0.79 13.32 -2.52
N LEU A 37 -0.88 12.89 -3.77
CA LEU A 37 -1.48 11.61 -4.14
C LEU A 37 -0.41 10.53 -4.10
N PHE A 38 -0.75 9.40 -3.49
CA PHE A 38 0.07 8.20 -3.46
C PHE A 38 -0.65 7.14 -4.29
N GLU A 39 -0.15 6.91 -5.50
CA GLU A 39 -0.69 5.88 -6.38
C GLU A 39 -0.32 4.49 -5.85
N ASP A 40 -1.17 3.51 -6.17
CA ASP A 40 -0.86 2.12 -5.92
C ASP A 40 0.32 1.67 -6.81
N PHE A 41 1.12 0.75 -6.29
CA PHE A 41 2.26 0.20 -7.01
C PHE A 41 1.81 -0.60 -8.23
N ASP A 42 2.59 -0.49 -9.31
CA ASP A 42 2.41 -1.31 -10.50
C ASP A 42 2.91 -2.76 -10.31
N ASP A 43 2.71 -3.61 -11.32
CA ASP A 43 3.11 -5.01 -11.27
C ASP A 43 4.63 -5.17 -11.08
N LYS A 44 5.44 -4.33 -11.72
CA LYS A 44 6.91 -4.38 -11.61
C LYS A 44 7.37 -3.99 -10.23
N GLU A 45 6.79 -2.96 -9.65
CA GLU A 45 7.06 -2.48 -8.30
C GLU A 45 6.67 -3.53 -7.26
N LEU A 46 5.47 -4.13 -7.39
CA LEU A 46 5.04 -5.22 -6.50
C LEU A 46 5.94 -6.47 -6.64
N SER A 47 6.35 -6.82 -7.86
CA SER A 47 7.32 -7.90 -8.11
C SER A 47 8.67 -7.61 -7.48
N LYS A 48 9.17 -6.37 -7.58
CA LYS A 48 10.42 -5.97 -6.94
C LYS A 48 10.33 -6.11 -5.42
N ILE A 49 9.27 -5.59 -4.81
CA ILE A 49 9.04 -5.69 -3.36
C ILE A 49 8.97 -7.16 -2.93
N TRP A 50 8.29 -8.02 -3.69
CA TRP A 50 8.22 -9.45 -3.42
C TRP A 50 9.61 -10.08 -3.39
N ASN A 51 10.41 -9.83 -4.44
CA ASN A 51 11.76 -10.39 -4.56
C ASN A 51 12.66 -9.91 -3.43
N ASP A 52 12.69 -8.60 -3.16
CA ASP A 52 13.50 -8.01 -2.09
C ASP A 52 13.14 -8.62 -0.72
N MET A 53 11.85 -8.76 -0.41
CA MET A 53 11.39 -9.37 0.84
C MET A 53 11.71 -10.87 0.93
N ARG A 54 11.55 -11.60 -0.17
CA ARG A 54 11.80 -13.04 -0.26
C ARG A 54 13.30 -13.35 -0.12
N GLU A 55 14.14 -12.57 -0.79
CA GLU A 55 15.60 -12.64 -0.68
C GLU A 55 16.09 -12.29 0.73
N GLY A 56 15.54 -11.22 1.33
CA GLY A 56 15.86 -10.85 2.71
C GLY A 56 15.53 -11.94 3.74
N LYS A 57 14.53 -12.79 3.46
CA LYS A 57 14.19 -13.97 4.28
C LYS A 57 14.90 -15.26 3.84
N GLN A 58 15.79 -15.20 2.84
CA GLN A 58 16.53 -16.34 2.27
C GLN A 58 15.64 -17.48 1.76
N TRP A 59 14.40 -17.20 1.39
CA TRP A 59 13.51 -18.19 0.80
C TRP A 59 13.86 -18.43 -0.67
N LYS A 60 13.55 -19.64 -1.16
CA LYS A 60 13.56 -19.98 -2.58
C LYS A 60 12.14 -20.28 -3.03
N GLU A 61 11.85 -20.00 -4.29
CA GLU A 61 10.57 -20.27 -4.92
C GLU A 61 10.77 -20.90 -6.30
N GLU A 62 9.72 -21.54 -6.81
CA GLU A 62 9.68 -22.02 -8.17
C GLU A 62 9.49 -20.86 -9.16
N ASN A 63 10.06 -21.02 -10.37
CA ASN A 63 9.92 -20.04 -11.44
C ASN A 63 8.45 -19.69 -11.71
N GLY A 64 8.14 -18.40 -11.78
CA GLY A 64 6.79 -17.91 -12.04
C GLY A 64 5.89 -17.77 -10.80
N THR A 65 6.36 -18.12 -9.60
CA THR A 65 5.58 -17.93 -8.36
C THR A 65 5.29 -16.44 -8.13
N CYS A 66 6.32 -15.58 -8.16
CA CYS A 66 6.16 -14.13 -8.05
C CYS A 66 5.11 -13.58 -9.04
N SER A 67 5.21 -13.93 -10.33
CA SER A 67 4.32 -13.39 -11.36
C SER A 67 2.87 -13.81 -11.16
N ILE A 68 2.62 -15.04 -10.71
CA ILE A 68 1.28 -15.52 -10.38
C ILE A 68 0.71 -14.75 -9.18
N VAL A 69 1.49 -14.57 -8.11
CA VAL A 69 1.04 -13.85 -6.91
C VAL A 69 0.76 -12.39 -7.24
N VAL A 70 1.66 -11.71 -7.95
CA VAL A 70 1.47 -10.31 -8.37
C VAL A 70 0.27 -10.17 -9.29
N SER A 71 0.12 -11.02 -10.30
CA SER A 71 -1.05 -11.00 -11.20
C SER A 71 -2.37 -11.16 -10.46
N ARG A 72 -2.40 -11.90 -9.34
CA ARG A 72 -3.57 -12.00 -8.47
C ARG A 72 -3.80 -10.72 -7.66
N MET A 73 -2.74 -10.13 -7.10
CA MET A 73 -2.81 -8.86 -6.37
C MET A 73 -3.27 -7.70 -7.25
N MET A 74 -2.85 -7.66 -8.52
CA MET A 74 -3.25 -6.62 -9.48
C MET A 74 -4.77 -6.51 -9.66
N LYS A 75 -5.54 -7.56 -9.37
CA LYS A 75 -7.02 -7.53 -9.40
C LYS A 75 -7.63 -6.69 -8.28
N SER A 76 -6.83 -6.33 -7.28
CA SER A 76 -7.24 -5.55 -6.11
C SER A 76 -6.66 -4.13 -6.12
N VAL A 77 -5.70 -3.82 -7.01
CA VAL A 77 -5.16 -2.47 -7.21
C VAL A 77 -6.28 -1.51 -7.58
N GLY A 78 -6.22 -0.29 -7.04
CA GLY A 78 -7.24 0.75 -7.21
C GLY A 78 -8.52 0.54 -6.40
N LYS A 79 -8.62 -0.54 -5.61
CA LYS A 79 -9.75 -0.77 -4.71
C LYS A 79 -9.43 -0.25 -3.31
N LYS A 80 -10.43 0.38 -2.69
CA LYS A 80 -10.36 0.78 -1.29
C LYS A 80 -9.96 -0.42 -0.41
N GLY A 81 -8.94 -0.23 0.41
CA GLY A 81 -8.39 -1.28 1.27
C GLY A 81 -7.19 -2.05 0.69
N PHE A 82 -6.78 -1.80 -0.55
CA PHE A 82 -5.54 -2.39 -1.07
C PHE A 82 -4.32 -1.88 -0.30
N GLY A 83 -3.45 -2.81 0.07
CA GLY A 83 -2.36 -2.57 1.02
C GLY A 83 -0.98 -2.36 0.39
N ASN A 84 -0.84 -2.34 -0.94
CA ASN A 84 0.45 -2.25 -1.62
C ASN A 84 1.48 -3.24 -1.03
N ALA A 85 2.67 -2.76 -0.63
CA ALA A 85 3.73 -3.56 -0.01
C ALA A 85 3.26 -4.39 1.21
N ARG A 86 2.25 -3.92 1.96
CA ARG A 86 1.67 -4.67 3.08
C ARG A 86 1.00 -5.96 2.60
N GLU A 87 0.31 -5.91 1.46
CA GLU A 87 -0.31 -7.11 0.89
C GLU A 87 0.76 -8.09 0.38
N VAL A 88 1.82 -7.59 -0.27
CA VAL A 88 2.97 -8.40 -0.69
C VAL A 88 3.57 -9.15 0.52
N ARG A 89 3.83 -8.44 1.62
CA ARG A 89 4.35 -9.03 2.86
C ARG A 89 3.43 -10.15 3.37
N LYS A 90 2.13 -9.87 3.44
CA LYS A 90 1.11 -10.83 3.93
C LYS A 90 1.06 -12.09 3.07
N GLN A 91 1.11 -11.95 1.74
CA GLN A 91 1.14 -13.08 0.82
C GLN A 91 2.39 -13.94 1.03
N LEU A 92 3.56 -13.29 1.14
CA LEU A 92 4.82 -14.00 1.36
C LEU A 92 4.82 -14.72 2.72
N GLU A 93 4.38 -14.06 3.79
CA GLU A 93 4.24 -14.68 5.12
C GLU A 93 3.32 -15.90 5.09
N THR A 94 2.15 -15.77 4.45
CA THR A 94 1.20 -16.88 4.29
C THR A 94 1.82 -18.05 3.52
N ALA A 95 2.53 -17.77 2.43
CA ALA A 95 3.21 -18.79 1.63
C ALA A 95 4.31 -19.51 2.43
N THR A 96 5.15 -18.75 3.14
CA THR A 96 6.24 -19.32 3.95
C THR A 96 5.72 -20.15 5.13
N GLN A 97 4.66 -19.71 5.82
CA GLN A 97 4.02 -20.48 6.89
C GLN A 97 3.45 -21.80 6.35
N ALA A 98 2.76 -21.75 5.20
CA ALA A 98 2.21 -22.95 4.58
C ALA A 98 3.31 -23.91 4.09
N ALA A 99 4.46 -23.40 3.65
CA ALA A 99 5.61 -24.22 3.27
C ALA A 99 6.24 -24.90 4.49
N MET A 100 6.46 -24.16 5.58
CA MET A 100 6.99 -24.70 6.84
C MET A 100 6.09 -25.77 7.45
N ALA A 101 4.77 -25.63 7.37
CA ALA A 101 3.82 -26.62 7.89
C ALA A 101 3.78 -27.95 7.09
N ARG A 102 4.43 -28.01 5.92
CA ARG A 102 4.55 -29.23 5.10
C ARG A 102 5.86 -29.98 5.33
N LEU A 103 6.81 -29.37 6.05
CA LEU A 103 8.04 -30.02 6.50
C LEU A 103 7.75 -30.85 7.76
#